data_AF-E1F4Z2-F1
#
_entry.id   AF-E1F4Z2-F1
#
_cell.length_a   1.000
_cell.length_b   1.000
_cell.length_c   1.000
_cell.angle_alpha   90.00
_cell.angle_beta   90.00
_cell.angle_gamma   90.00
#
_symmetry.space_group_name_H-M   'P 1'
#
loop_
_entity.id
_entity.type
_entity.pdbx_description
1 polymer ?
#
loop_
_entity_poly.entity_id
_entity_poly.type
_entity_poly.pdbx_seq_one_letter_code
_entity_poly.pdbx_strand_id
1 'polypeptide(L)'
;MLTSPKYYSPGDALLLEQGGEKKDSSDLDMLHHNLSKKSFAELLEYAPNAPPRTGRVDYDGIMANILPPRGLSTKEELADMPREKAADKVIPTYEQSGKRPQRNLQHGDPRFIGKVNQLEVQRNYAFIGELRREELKECDAQYRALSEDTPEEKREALRMKLLKLKKQVGEMERRKAEADMREKLIKAELRAIAQGKRPDFIKDRDIKKLTSESLYCASAGTRKGDRRLQKARRKQNLLTS
;
A
#
# COMPACT_ATOMS: atom_id res chain seq x y z
N MET A 1 18.03 -48.61 -22.95
CA MET A 1 18.77 -47.35 -23.15
C MET A 1 17.82 -46.38 -23.87
N LEU A 2 17.05 -45.60 -23.14
CA LEU A 2 16.08 -44.64 -23.70
C LEU A 2 16.43 -43.26 -23.16
N THR A 3 16.75 -42.36 -24.07
CA THR A 3 17.34 -41.03 -23.87
C THR A 3 16.31 -40.03 -23.38
N SER A 4 16.72 -39.17 -22.44
CA SER A 4 15.95 -38.09 -21.83
C SER A 4 15.59 -36.97 -22.83
N PRO A 5 14.44 -36.28 -22.65
CA PRO A 5 14.03 -35.18 -23.50
C PRO A 5 14.88 -33.92 -23.27
N LYS A 6 15.28 -33.27 -24.37
CA LYS A 6 16.10 -32.06 -24.40
C LYS A 6 15.26 -30.84 -24.02
N TYR A 7 15.68 -30.11 -22.99
CA TYR A 7 15.14 -28.79 -22.64
C TYR A 7 15.89 -27.70 -23.42
N TYR A 8 15.15 -26.86 -24.14
CA TYR A 8 15.69 -25.65 -24.77
C TYR A 8 15.77 -24.53 -23.72
N SER A 9 16.95 -23.93 -23.59
CA SER A 9 17.20 -22.80 -22.69
C SER A 9 16.77 -21.49 -23.38
N PRO A 10 16.11 -20.55 -22.68
CA PRO A 10 15.76 -19.24 -23.25
C PRO A 10 17.02 -18.35 -23.30
N GLY A 11 17.87 -18.63 -24.28
CA GLY A 11 19.09 -17.89 -24.59
C GLY A 11 19.55 -18.04 -26.05
N ASP A 12 18.88 -18.88 -26.84
CA ASP A 12 19.18 -19.06 -28.25
C ASP A 12 18.56 -17.93 -29.08
N ALA A 13 19.35 -16.89 -29.28
CA ALA A 13 19.04 -15.80 -30.19
C ALA A 13 19.06 -16.31 -31.65
N LEU A 14 17.88 -16.46 -32.24
CA LEU A 14 17.70 -16.50 -33.69
C LEU A 14 17.82 -15.08 -34.23
N LEU A 15 18.68 -14.87 -35.24
CA LEU A 15 18.63 -13.81 -36.28
C LEU A 15 19.89 -14.01 -37.15
N LEU A 16 19.84 -14.75 -38.26
CA LEU A 16 19.48 -14.31 -39.62
C LEU A 16 20.05 -12.94 -40.03
N GLU A 17 21.12 -13.00 -40.84
CA GLU A 17 21.57 -11.96 -41.78
C GLU A 17 20.42 -11.59 -42.78
N GLN A 18 20.34 -10.46 -43.49
CA GLN A 18 21.31 -9.51 -44.01
C GLN A 18 20.54 -8.27 -44.58
N GLY A 19 21.22 -7.12 -44.72
CA GLY A 19 20.80 -5.95 -45.50
C GLY A 19 20.43 -4.73 -44.63
N GLY A 20 21.05 -3.56 -44.70
CA GLY A 20 21.92 -2.95 -45.70
C GLY A 20 21.47 -1.51 -45.85
N GLU A 21 22.16 -0.55 -45.23
CA GLU A 21 22.27 0.84 -45.70
C GLU A 21 23.36 1.56 -44.90
N LYS A 22 24.40 2.02 -45.62
CA LYS A 22 25.53 2.82 -45.10
C LYS A 22 25.10 4.28 -45.01
N LYS A 23 25.30 4.93 -43.86
CA LYS A 23 25.45 6.39 -43.74
C LYS A 23 26.39 6.73 -42.58
N ASP A 24 27.57 7.21 -42.98
CA ASP A 24 28.37 8.28 -42.37
C ASP A 24 28.77 8.13 -40.89
N SER A 25 29.65 7.16 -40.63
CA SER A 25 30.38 6.99 -39.37
C SER A 25 31.72 7.75 -39.33
N SER A 26 31.81 8.93 -39.98
CA SER A 26 33.08 9.70 -40.04
C SER A 26 33.12 10.92 -39.14
N ASP A 27 31.98 11.41 -38.65
CA ASP A 27 31.93 12.64 -37.82
C ASP A 27 31.92 12.38 -36.30
N LEU A 28 31.50 11.19 -35.88
CA LEU A 28 31.52 10.78 -34.46
C LEU A 28 32.90 10.28 -33.99
N ASP A 29 33.68 9.67 -34.89
CA ASP A 29 35.02 9.17 -34.59
C ASP A 29 36.07 10.30 -34.52
N MET A 30 35.82 11.44 -35.17
CA MET A 30 36.65 12.65 -35.05
C MET A 30 36.47 13.40 -33.72
N LEU A 31 35.32 13.23 -33.04
CA LEU A 31 35.08 13.83 -31.73
C LEU A 31 35.69 13.01 -30.58
N HIS A 32 35.76 11.69 -30.73
CA HIS A 32 36.38 10.82 -29.73
C HIS A 32 37.92 10.95 -29.69
N HIS A 33 38.57 11.30 -30.80
CA HIS A 33 40.03 11.36 -30.84
C HIS A 33 40.62 12.64 -30.21
N ASN A 34 39.84 13.72 -30.06
CA ASN A 34 40.26 15.00 -29.48
C ASN A 34 39.97 15.15 -27.97
N LEU A 35 39.19 14.23 -27.38
CA LEU A 35 38.94 14.18 -25.93
C LEU A 35 39.92 13.26 -25.18
N SER A 36 40.68 12.43 -25.91
CA SER A 36 41.59 11.44 -25.33
C SER A 36 42.98 11.99 -24.93
N LYS A 37 43.24 13.29 -25.03
CA LYS A 37 44.56 13.88 -24.73
C LYS A 37 44.56 15.06 -23.73
N LYS A 38 43.44 15.36 -23.08
CA LYS A 38 43.39 16.40 -22.03
C LYS A 38 43.27 15.74 -20.66
N SER A 39 44.15 16.11 -19.74
CA SER A 39 44.08 15.59 -18.37
C SER A 39 42.81 16.10 -17.69
N PHE A 40 42.20 15.28 -16.83
CA PHE A 40 40.97 15.61 -16.10
C PHE A 40 41.05 16.95 -15.34
N ALA A 41 42.26 17.41 -15.00
CA ALA A 41 42.50 18.68 -14.34
C ALA A 41 42.19 19.91 -15.22
N GLU A 42 42.37 19.83 -16.55
CA GLU A 42 42.10 20.94 -17.47
C GLU A 42 40.60 21.10 -17.78
N LEU A 43 39.80 20.04 -17.61
CA LEU A 43 38.35 20.08 -17.81
C LEU A 43 37.60 20.82 -16.68
N LEU A 44 38.27 21.13 -15.57
CA LEU A 44 37.70 21.87 -14.45
C LEU A 44 37.87 23.39 -14.56
N GLU A 45 38.70 23.89 -15.47
CA GLU A 45 38.86 25.34 -15.72
C GLU A 45 37.75 25.92 -16.62
N TYR A 46 36.99 25.07 -17.33
CA TYR A 46 35.97 25.49 -18.29
C TYR A 46 34.53 25.33 -17.79
N ALA A 47 34.32 25.36 -16.47
CA ALA A 47 32.99 25.46 -15.89
C ALA A 47 32.65 26.95 -15.70
N PRO A 48 31.64 27.52 -16.39
CA PRO A 48 31.31 28.94 -16.32
C PRO A 48 30.80 29.42 -14.94
N ASN A 49 30.69 28.50 -13.97
CA ASN A 49 30.26 28.76 -12.59
C ASN A 49 31.21 28.16 -11.54
N ALA A 50 32.48 27.94 -11.87
CA ALA A 50 33.46 27.54 -10.86
C ALA A 50 33.72 28.71 -9.88
N PRO A 51 33.60 28.51 -8.55
CA PRO A 51 33.93 29.56 -7.59
C PRO A 51 35.44 29.87 -7.65
N PRO A 52 35.85 31.15 -7.50
CA PRO A 52 37.27 31.51 -7.51
C PRO A 52 38.01 30.77 -6.39
N ARG A 53 39.19 30.23 -6.71
CA ARG A 53 39.97 29.35 -5.81
C ARG A 53 40.56 30.04 -4.58
N THR A 54 40.36 31.35 -4.40
CA THR A 54 40.90 32.09 -3.26
C THR A 54 39.97 33.24 -2.89
N GLY A 55 39.36 33.17 -1.70
CA GLY A 55 38.56 34.24 -1.10
C GLY A 55 37.23 33.73 -0.57
N ARG A 56 36.93 33.98 0.71
CA ARG A 56 35.63 33.66 1.32
C ARG A 56 34.51 34.29 0.49
N VAL A 57 33.58 33.47 0.01
CA VAL A 57 32.37 33.93 -0.67
C VAL A 57 31.29 34.14 0.40
N ASP A 58 30.87 35.39 0.60
CA ASP A 58 29.70 35.72 1.43
C ASP A 58 28.43 35.33 0.68
N TYR A 59 28.03 34.07 0.86
CA TYR A 59 26.83 33.51 0.23
C TYR A 59 25.54 34.25 0.63
N ASP A 60 25.52 34.88 1.81
CA ASP A 60 24.34 35.58 2.33
C ASP A 60 24.06 36.90 1.58
N GLY A 61 25.11 37.62 1.15
CA GLY A 61 24.95 38.87 0.39
C GLY A 61 24.52 38.66 -1.06
N ILE A 62 24.91 37.54 -1.66
CA ILE A 62 24.56 37.19 -3.06
C ILE A 62 23.10 36.71 -3.13
N MET A 63 22.63 35.96 -2.13
CA MET A 63 21.24 35.49 -2.08
C MET A 63 20.22 36.61 -1.81
N ALA A 64 20.64 37.74 -1.23
CA ALA A 64 19.76 38.88 -0.95
C ALA A 64 19.39 39.71 -2.20
N ASN A 65 20.20 39.68 -3.26
CA ASN A 65 19.99 40.51 -4.46
C ASN A 65 19.38 39.76 -5.67
N ILE A 66 19.17 38.44 -5.58
CA ILE A 66 18.60 37.62 -6.67
C ILE A 66 17.09 37.36 -6.45
N LEU A 67 16.55 37.68 -5.27
CA LEU A 67 15.14 37.49 -4.97
C LEU A 67 14.37 38.81 -5.18
N PRO A 68 13.39 38.87 -6.10
CA PRO A 68 12.52 40.03 -6.19
C PRO A 68 11.75 40.18 -4.86
N PRO A 69 11.44 41.42 -4.43
CA PRO A 69 10.70 41.65 -3.19
C PRO A 69 9.34 40.94 -3.28
N ARG A 70 9.12 39.98 -2.37
CA ARG A 70 7.84 39.28 -2.26
C ARG A 70 6.78 40.22 -1.71
N GLY A 71 5.69 40.37 -2.46
CA GLY A 71 4.37 40.57 -1.89
C GLY A 71 3.90 42.01 -1.64
N LEU A 72 4.10 42.93 -2.58
CA LEU A 72 3.34 44.19 -2.60
C LEU A 72 2.82 44.48 -4.01
N SER A 73 2.06 43.55 -4.61
CA SER A 73 1.17 43.93 -5.72
C SER A 73 -0.14 44.45 -5.12
N THR A 74 -0.60 45.59 -5.61
CA THR A 74 -1.87 46.16 -5.16
C THR A 74 -3.04 45.36 -5.75
N LYS A 75 -4.22 45.38 -5.08
CA LYS A 75 -5.40 44.61 -5.52
C LYS A 75 -5.84 44.92 -6.95
N GLU A 76 -5.58 46.13 -7.44
CA GLU A 76 -5.93 46.57 -8.79
C GLU A 76 -5.01 45.93 -9.84
N GLU A 77 -3.69 45.80 -9.57
CA GLU A 77 -2.74 45.17 -10.49
C GLU A 77 -2.95 43.66 -10.65
N LEU A 78 -3.48 42.98 -9.61
CA LEU A 78 -3.81 41.55 -9.67
C LEU A 78 -5.03 41.24 -10.53
N ALA A 79 -5.90 42.21 -10.79
CA ALA A 79 -7.13 42.00 -11.56
C ALA A 79 -6.87 41.88 -13.07
N ASP A 80 -5.86 42.60 -13.58
CA ASP A 80 -5.52 42.64 -15.01
C ASP A 80 -4.46 41.61 -15.41
N MET A 81 -3.93 40.85 -14.45
CA MET A 81 -2.93 39.82 -14.72
C MET A 81 -3.56 38.47 -15.13
N PRO A 82 -2.91 37.72 -16.06
CA PRO A 82 -3.31 36.36 -16.36
C PRO A 82 -3.37 35.51 -15.09
N ARG A 83 -4.46 34.75 -14.93
CA ARG A 83 -4.84 34.01 -13.71
C ARG A 83 -3.72 33.12 -13.14
N GLU A 84 -2.83 32.64 -14.00
CA GLU A 84 -1.69 31.79 -13.63
C GLU A 84 -0.62 32.54 -12.82
N LYS A 85 -0.47 33.85 -13.03
CA LYS A 85 0.51 34.71 -12.34
C LYS A 85 -0.06 35.43 -11.12
N ALA A 86 -1.38 35.56 -11.03
CA ALA A 86 -2.07 36.19 -9.90
C ALA A 86 -2.20 35.26 -8.68
N ALA A 87 -1.90 33.97 -8.82
CA ALA A 87 -1.97 33.01 -7.72
C ALA A 87 -0.62 32.89 -7.01
N ASP A 88 -0.62 33.14 -5.69
CA ASP A 88 0.55 32.89 -4.81
C ASP A 88 0.99 31.42 -4.78
N LYS A 89 0.18 30.51 -5.31
CA LYS A 89 0.46 29.07 -5.39
C LYS A 89 0.56 28.67 -6.85
N VAL A 90 1.64 27.97 -7.18
CA VAL A 90 1.88 27.41 -8.52
C VAL A 90 0.69 26.53 -8.91
N ILE A 91 -0.09 26.96 -9.90
CA ILE A 91 -1.19 26.18 -10.47
C ILE A 91 -0.55 25.12 -11.38
N PRO A 92 -0.74 23.81 -11.14
CA PRO A 92 -0.20 22.79 -12.02
C PRO A 92 -0.87 22.87 -13.39
N THR A 93 -0.10 23.22 -14.43
CA THR A 93 -0.53 23.13 -15.82
C THR A 93 -0.77 21.66 -16.17
N TYR A 94 -1.92 21.37 -16.80
CA TYR A 94 -2.44 20.02 -17.03
C TYR A 94 -1.62 19.15 -18.02
N GLU A 95 -0.48 19.61 -18.52
CA GLU A 95 0.32 18.90 -19.52
C GLU A 95 1.51 18.11 -18.96
N GLN A 96 1.71 18.07 -17.65
CA GLN A 96 2.65 17.11 -17.08
C GLN A 96 1.88 15.92 -16.54
N SER A 97 1.81 14.85 -17.35
CA SER A 97 1.57 13.50 -16.85
C SER A 97 2.72 13.17 -15.89
N GLY A 98 2.58 13.59 -14.64
CA GLY A 98 3.49 13.22 -13.58
C GLY A 98 3.57 11.71 -13.59
N LYS A 99 4.71 11.18 -14.06
CA LYS A 99 5.07 9.79 -13.81
C LYS A 99 4.99 9.66 -12.30
N ARG A 100 3.88 9.13 -11.79
CA ARG A 100 3.75 8.75 -10.39
C ARG A 100 5.02 7.96 -10.11
N PRO A 101 5.85 8.33 -9.12
CA PRO A 101 6.98 7.50 -8.78
C PRO A 101 6.39 6.10 -8.57
N GLN A 102 6.73 5.17 -9.47
CA GLN A 102 6.42 3.77 -9.26
C GLN A 102 7.05 3.50 -7.91
N ARG A 103 6.22 3.38 -6.87
CA ARG A 103 6.67 3.02 -5.53
C ARG A 103 7.59 1.84 -5.77
N ASN A 104 8.87 2.01 -5.49
CA ASN A 104 9.87 0.98 -5.64
C ASN A 104 9.23 -0.29 -5.08
N LEU A 105 8.84 -1.21 -5.97
CA LEU A 105 8.55 -2.58 -5.64
C LEU A 105 9.91 -3.11 -5.21
N GLN A 106 10.29 -2.78 -3.97
CA GLN A 106 11.43 -3.35 -3.29
C GLN A 106 11.34 -4.84 -3.58
N HIS A 107 12.42 -5.39 -4.12
CA HIS A 107 12.56 -6.81 -4.43
C HIS A 107 11.96 -7.67 -3.32
N GLY A 108 10.68 -8.01 -3.46
CA GLY A 108 10.04 -9.02 -2.67
C GLY A 108 10.64 -10.33 -3.11
N ASP A 109 10.79 -11.26 -2.17
CA ASP A 109 11.19 -12.62 -2.50
C ASP A 109 10.31 -13.13 -3.67
N PRO A 110 10.89 -13.59 -4.80
CA PRO A 110 10.15 -13.99 -6.00
C PRO A 110 9.11 -15.08 -5.76
N ARG A 111 9.22 -15.84 -4.67
CA ARG A 111 8.19 -16.80 -4.24
C ARG A 111 6.89 -16.12 -3.82
N PHE A 112 6.96 -14.85 -3.43
CA PHE A 112 5.85 -14.02 -2.97
C PHE A 112 5.57 -12.83 -3.90
N ILE A 113 6.21 -12.77 -5.08
CA ILE A 113 5.87 -11.80 -6.13
C ILE A 113 4.61 -12.30 -6.83
N GLY A 114 3.44 -11.86 -6.35
CA GLY A 114 2.14 -12.19 -6.95
C GLY A 114 0.95 -11.84 -6.06
N LYS A 115 -0.27 -11.96 -6.59
CA LYS A 115 -1.48 -11.89 -5.76
C LYS A 115 -1.56 -13.17 -4.93
N VAL A 116 -1.20 -13.09 -3.65
CA VAL A 116 -1.35 -14.20 -2.70
C VAL A 116 -2.80 -14.65 -2.67
N ASN A 117 -3.05 -15.94 -2.95
CA ASN A 117 -4.39 -16.51 -2.82
C ASN A 117 -4.76 -16.62 -1.33
N GLN A 118 -5.41 -15.57 -0.81
CA GLN A 118 -5.76 -15.47 0.61
C GLN A 118 -6.65 -16.63 1.07
N LEU A 119 -7.46 -17.21 0.18
CA LEU A 119 -8.33 -18.35 0.52
C LEU A 119 -7.52 -19.63 0.76
N GLU A 120 -6.54 -19.91 -0.10
CA GLU A 120 -5.63 -21.05 0.09
C GLU A 120 -4.79 -20.88 1.35
N VAL A 121 -4.28 -19.68 1.61
CA VAL A 121 -3.56 -19.38 2.86
C VAL A 121 -4.48 -19.64 4.05
N GLN A 122 -5.71 -19.13 4.05
CA GLN A 122 -6.65 -19.37 5.15
C GLN A 122 -6.96 -20.86 5.34
N ARG A 123 -7.08 -21.62 4.25
CA ARG A 123 -7.34 -23.07 4.30
C ARG A 123 -6.15 -23.84 4.86
N ASN A 124 -4.95 -23.58 4.35
CA ASN A 124 -3.73 -24.26 4.77
C ASN A 124 -3.35 -23.93 6.22
N TYR A 125 -3.66 -22.71 6.67
CA TYR A 125 -3.37 -22.24 8.03
C TYR A 125 -4.62 -22.21 8.92
N ALA A 126 -5.66 -22.99 8.61
CA ALA A 126 -6.88 -23.05 9.40
C ALA A 126 -6.63 -23.54 10.85
N PHE A 127 -5.64 -24.41 11.04
CA PHE A 127 -5.22 -24.95 12.34
C PHE A 127 -4.79 -23.85 13.33
N ILE A 128 -4.28 -22.69 12.84
CA ILE A 128 -3.94 -21.55 13.70
C ILE A 128 -5.18 -21.08 14.47
N GLY A 129 -6.36 -21.11 13.84
CA GLY A 129 -7.61 -20.75 14.49
C GLY A 129 -8.01 -21.72 15.60
N GLU A 130 -7.64 -22.99 15.50
CA GLU A 130 -7.87 -24.01 16.53
C GLU A 130 -6.91 -23.82 17.70
N LEU A 131 -5.61 -23.69 17.41
CA LEU A 131 -4.58 -23.40 18.41
C LEU A 131 -4.93 -22.16 19.25
N ARG A 132 -5.36 -21.06 18.63
CA ARG A 132 -5.77 -19.86 19.38
C ARG A 132 -6.99 -20.07 20.27
N ARG A 133 -7.90 -20.97 19.90
CA ARG A 133 -9.08 -21.30 20.73
C ARG A 133 -8.67 -22.20 21.89
N GLU A 134 -7.71 -23.08 21.69
CA GLU A 134 -7.12 -23.91 22.74
C GLU A 134 -6.34 -23.05 23.74
N GLU A 135 -5.44 -22.18 23.27
CA GLU A 135 -4.72 -21.20 24.10
C GLU A 135 -5.68 -20.36 24.96
N LEU A 136 -6.81 -19.95 24.39
CA LEU A 136 -7.84 -19.19 25.11
C LEU A 136 -8.51 -20.02 26.18
N LYS A 137 -8.83 -21.29 25.91
CA LYS A 137 -9.42 -22.22 26.90
C LYS A 137 -8.43 -22.49 28.03
N GLU A 138 -7.17 -22.72 27.71
CA GLU A 138 -6.10 -22.93 28.69
C GLU A 138 -5.89 -21.69 29.56
N CYS A 139 -5.82 -20.50 28.96
CA CYS A 139 -5.70 -19.24 29.72
C CYS A 139 -6.93 -18.97 30.59
N ASP A 140 -8.15 -19.23 30.09
CA ASP A 140 -9.38 -19.11 30.88
C ASP A 140 -9.38 -20.14 32.04
N ALA A 141 -8.88 -21.36 31.82
CA ALA A 141 -8.76 -22.39 32.86
C ALA A 141 -7.71 -22.02 33.93
N GLN A 142 -6.53 -21.56 33.51
CA GLN A 142 -5.49 -21.06 34.41
C GLN A 142 -6.01 -19.90 35.25
N TYR A 143 -6.72 -18.94 34.64
CA TYR A 143 -7.29 -17.81 35.36
C TYR A 143 -8.35 -18.23 36.39
N ARG A 144 -9.15 -19.26 36.09
CA ARG A 144 -10.15 -19.81 37.03
C ARG A 144 -9.52 -20.63 38.16
N ALA A 145 -8.36 -21.24 37.93
CA ALA A 145 -7.63 -22.01 38.92
C ALA A 145 -6.75 -21.17 39.86
N LEU A 146 -6.69 -19.84 39.67
CA LEU A 146 -5.95 -18.94 40.55
C LEU A 146 -6.58 -18.93 41.96
N SER A 147 -5.74 -19.14 42.97
CA SER A 147 -6.12 -18.92 44.38
C SER A 147 -6.26 -17.43 44.67
N GLU A 148 -7.02 -17.09 45.71
CA GLU A 148 -7.12 -15.72 46.23
C GLU A 148 -5.76 -15.18 46.69
N ASP A 149 -4.85 -16.07 47.13
CA ASP A 149 -3.49 -15.74 47.58
C ASP A 149 -2.51 -15.47 46.44
N THR A 150 -2.94 -15.56 45.18
CA THR A 150 -2.04 -15.36 44.05
C THR A 150 -1.69 -13.87 43.92
N PRO A 151 -0.40 -13.50 43.74
CA PRO A 151 0.01 -12.10 43.61
C PRO A 151 -0.82 -11.36 42.57
N GLU A 152 -1.29 -10.16 42.92
CA GLU A 152 -2.16 -9.34 42.06
C GLU A 152 -1.54 -9.12 40.68
N GLU A 153 -0.23 -8.86 40.61
CA GLU A 153 0.51 -8.69 39.36
C GLU A 153 0.37 -9.89 38.41
N LYS A 154 0.44 -11.12 38.93
CA LYS A 154 0.29 -12.35 38.14
C LYS A 154 -1.14 -12.51 37.64
N ARG A 155 -2.11 -12.16 38.50
CA ARG A 155 -3.54 -12.20 38.18
C ARG A 155 -3.89 -11.18 37.09
N GLU A 156 -3.36 -9.96 37.18
CA GLU A 156 -3.55 -8.91 36.18
C GLU A 156 -2.88 -9.27 34.85
N ALA A 157 -1.64 -9.78 34.89
CA ALA A 157 -0.94 -10.23 33.69
C ALA A 157 -1.74 -11.31 32.93
N LEU A 158 -2.30 -12.30 33.66
CA LEU A 158 -3.17 -13.32 33.07
C LEU A 158 -4.47 -12.73 32.54
N ARG A 159 -5.11 -11.82 33.27
CA ARG A 159 -6.33 -11.12 32.82
C ARG A 159 -6.09 -10.36 31.52
N MET A 160 -4.95 -9.67 31.39
CA MET A 160 -4.58 -8.93 30.19
C MET A 160 -4.29 -9.86 29.00
N LYS A 161 -3.58 -10.97 29.22
CA LYS A 161 -3.37 -12.00 28.21
C LYS A 161 -4.70 -12.57 27.69
N LEU A 162 -5.59 -12.91 28.61
CA LEU A 162 -6.91 -13.46 28.33
C LEU A 162 -7.78 -12.46 27.54
N LEU A 163 -7.73 -11.16 27.88
CA LEU A 163 -8.42 -10.11 27.13
C LEU A 163 -7.87 -9.97 25.71
N LYS A 164 -6.55 -10.03 25.54
CA LYS A 164 -5.88 -10.00 24.23
C LYS A 164 -6.29 -11.20 23.37
N LEU A 165 -6.26 -12.41 23.93
CA LEU A 165 -6.68 -13.63 23.23
C LEU A 165 -8.16 -13.58 22.84
N LYS A 166 -9.05 -13.12 23.75
CA LYS A 166 -10.48 -12.94 23.45
C LYS A 166 -10.71 -11.98 22.29
N LYS A 167 -9.92 -10.90 22.22
CA LYS A 167 -9.98 -9.95 21.10
C LYS A 167 -9.52 -10.60 19.79
N GLN A 168 -8.40 -11.32 19.80
CA GLN A 168 -7.85 -11.98 18.62
C GLN A 168 -8.80 -13.05 18.06
N VAL A 169 -9.30 -13.94 18.93
CA VAL A 169 -10.28 -14.97 18.53
C VAL A 169 -11.56 -14.33 18.00
N GLY A 170 -12.08 -13.30 18.68
CA GLY A 170 -13.27 -12.58 18.20
C GLY A 170 -13.09 -11.87 16.86
N GLU A 171 -11.90 -11.32 16.58
CA GLU A 171 -11.57 -10.74 15.27
C GLU A 171 -11.47 -11.80 14.18
N MET A 172 -10.88 -12.97 14.48
CA MET A 172 -10.82 -14.09 13.53
C MET A 172 -12.21 -14.63 13.21
N GLU A 173 -13.06 -14.87 14.22
CA GLU A 173 -14.44 -15.31 14.03
C GLU A 173 -15.24 -14.31 13.17
N ARG A 174 -15.05 -13.01 13.40
CA ARG A 174 -15.68 -11.98 12.60
C ARG A 174 -15.21 -12.00 11.15
N ARG A 175 -13.90 -12.11 10.90
CA ARG A 175 -13.34 -12.18 9.54
C ARG A 175 -13.85 -13.41 8.81
N LYS A 176 -13.93 -14.55 9.50
CA LYS A 176 -14.52 -15.78 8.96
C LYS A 176 -15.99 -15.57 8.59
N ALA A 177 -16.79 -14.99 9.48
CA ALA A 177 -18.19 -14.68 9.19
C ALA A 177 -18.34 -13.71 7.99
N GLU A 178 -17.45 -12.72 7.85
CA GLU A 178 -17.41 -11.81 6.70
C GLU A 178 -17.07 -12.54 5.38
N ALA A 179 -16.10 -13.47 5.41
CA ALA A 179 -15.76 -14.31 4.26
C ALA A 179 -16.91 -15.25 3.86
N ASP A 180 -17.51 -15.94 4.84
CA ASP A 180 -18.63 -16.86 4.62
C ASP A 180 -19.84 -16.13 4.02
N MET A 181 -20.12 -14.90 4.48
CA MET A 181 -21.21 -14.08 3.93
C MET A 181 -20.91 -13.63 2.50
N ARG A 182 -19.66 -13.24 2.19
CA ARG A 182 -19.26 -12.92 0.82
C ARG A 182 -19.46 -14.13 -0.10
N GLU A 183 -19.01 -15.30 0.31
CA GLU A 183 -19.15 -16.52 -0.47
C GLU A 183 -20.62 -16.87 -0.71
N LYS A 184 -21.48 -16.76 0.32
CA LYS A 184 -22.93 -16.96 0.19
C LYS A 184 -23.57 -16.00 -0.80
N LEU A 185 -23.19 -14.72 -0.76
CA LEU A 185 -23.70 -13.70 -1.67
C LEU A 185 -23.26 -13.95 -3.11
N ILE A 186 -21.98 -14.27 -3.33
CA ILE A 186 -21.46 -14.62 -4.66
C ILE A 186 -22.19 -15.87 -5.21
N LYS A 187 -22.38 -16.90 -4.38
CA LYS A 187 -23.14 -18.10 -4.80
C LYS A 187 -24.60 -17.78 -5.14
N ALA A 188 -25.24 -16.89 -4.38
CA ALA A 188 -26.61 -16.47 -4.65
C ALA A 188 -26.71 -15.64 -5.94
N GLU A 189 -25.76 -14.74 -6.16
CA GLU A 189 -25.65 -13.91 -7.37
C GLU A 189 -25.45 -14.79 -8.62
N LEU A 190 -24.52 -15.75 -8.59
CA LEU A 190 -24.29 -16.68 -9.70
C LEU A 190 -25.56 -17.47 -10.06
N ARG A 191 -26.35 -17.89 -9.06
CA ARG A 191 -27.65 -18.56 -9.30
C ARG A 191 -28.67 -17.60 -9.90
N ALA A 192 -28.72 -16.35 -9.46
CA ALA A 192 -29.63 -15.34 -9.98
C ALA A 192 -29.29 -14.99 -11.45
N ILE A 193 -28.00 -14.86 -11.78
CA ILE A 193 -27.51 -14.67 -13.14
C ILE A 193 -27.89 -15.87 -14.02
N ALA A 194 -27.74 -17.10 -13.52
CA ALA A 194 -28.18 -18.29 -14.24
C ALA A 194 -29.71 -18.31 -14.51
N GLN A 195 -30.50 -17.62 -13.68
CA GLN A 195 -31.94 -17.40 -13.88
C GLN A 195 -32.27 -16.18 -14.74
N GLY A 196 -31.27 -15.54 -15.37
CA GLY A 196 -31.44 -14.38 -16.25
C GLY A 196 -31.56 -13.03 -15.55
N LYS A 197 -31.32 -12.95 -14.23
CA LYS A 197 -31.29 -11.68 -13.50
C LYS A 197 -29.97 -10.94 -13.77
N ARG A 198 -30.01 -9.62 -13.67
CA ARG A 198 -28.81 -8.78 -13.76
C ARG A 198 -27.92 -8.97 -12.51
N PRO A 199 -26.60 -8.91 -12.66
CA PRO A 199 -25.68 -8.95 -11.52
C PRO A 199 -25.89 -7.74 -10.60
N ASP A 200 -25.97 -8.00 -9.29
CA ASP A 200 -26.19 -6.99 -8.26
C ASP A 200 -24.91 -6.79 -7.45
N PHE A 201 -24.31 -5.60 -7.54
CA PHE A 201 -23.07 -5.29 -6.82
C PHE A 201 -23.35 -4.91 -5.35
N ILE A 202 -23.05 -5.83 -4.44
CA ILE A 202 -23.15 -5.59 -3.00
C ILE A 202 -21.90 -4.87 -2.49
N LYS A 203 -22.07 -3.72 -1.83
CA LYS A 203 -20.95 -2.95 -1.28
C LYS A 203 -20.43 -3.60 0.00
N ASP A 204 -19.15 -3.37 0.31
CA ASP A 204 -18.52 -3.85 1.55
C ASP A 204 -19.24 -3.41 2.83
N ARG A 205 -19.86 -2.22 2.82
CA ARG A 205 -20.67 -1.74 3.94
C ARG A 205 -21.89 -2.62 4.21
N ASP A 206 -22.51 -3.13 3.15
CA ASP A 206 -23.73 -3.93 3.21
C ASP A 206 -23.37 -5.35 3.68
N ILE A 207 -22.24 -5.89 3.20
CA ILE A 207 -21.66 -7.13 3.72
C ILE A 207 -21.41 -7.02 5.22
N LYS A 208 -20.78 -5.94 5.70
CA LYS A 208 -20.52 -5.72 7.13
C LYS A 208 -21.80 -5.61 7.96
N LYS A 209 -22.86 -5.04 7.38
CA LYS A 209 -24.16 -4.95 8.03
C LYS A 209 -24.80 -6.33 8.16
N LEU A 210 -24.88 -7.07 7.06
CA LEU A 210 -25.42 -8.44 7.02
C LEU A 210 -24.66 -9.39 7.93
N THR A 211 -23.32 -9.26 8.02
CA THR A 211 -22.52 -10.09 8.92
C THR A 211 -22.78 -9.76 10.37
N SER A 212 -22.94 -8.47 10.71
CA SER A 212 -23.29 -8.05 12.07
C SER A 212 -24.68 -8.53 12.49
N GLU A 213 -25.64 -8.54 11.57
CA GLU A 213 -27.00 -9.06 11.79
C GLU A 213 -26.97 -10.58 11.97
N SER A 214 -26.29 -11.30 11.09
CA SER A 214 -26.08 -12.75 11.20
C SER A 214 -25.43 -13.13 12.55
N LEU A 215 -24.38 -12.41 12.94
CA LEU A 215 -23.72 -12.59 14.24
C LEU A 215 -24.65 -12.27 15.42
N TYR A 216 -25.53 -11.27 15.29
CA TYR A 216 -26.54 -10.99 16.31
C TYR A 216 -27.54 -12.14 16.41
N CYS A 217 -28.14 -12.58 15.30
CA CYS A 217 -29.10 -13.68 15.27
C CYS A 217 -28.50 -14.96 15.89
N ALA A 218 -27.24 -15.28 15.59
CA ALA A 218 -26.53 -16.41 16.18
C ALA A 218 -26.27 -16.28 17.70
N SER A 219 -26.39 -15.08 18.26
CA SER A 219 -26.15 -14.80 19.69
C SER A 219 -27.37 -14.19 20.39
N ALA A 220 -28.54 -14.22 19.75
CA ALA A 220 -29.77 -13.67 20.30
C ALA A 220 -30.13 -14.38 21.62
N GLY A 221 -30.63 -13.64 22.60
CA GLY A 221 -30.92 -14.18 23.94
C GLY A 221 -29.69 -14.45 24.82
N THR A 222 -28.48 -14.16 24.33
CA THR A 222 -27.26 -14.20 25.15
C THR A 222 -26.81 -12.80 25.56
N ARG A 223 -26.10 -12.68 26.69
CA ARG A 223 -25.46 -11.43 27.13
C ARG A 223 -24.58 -10.79 26.04
N LYS A 224 -23.98 -11.59 25.16
CA LYS A 224 -23.18 -11.10 24.02
C LYS A 224 -24.07 -10.49 22.93
N GLY A 225 -25.22 -11.11 22.64
CA GLY A 225 -26.22 -10.60 21.71
C GLY A 225 -26.82 -9.28 22.18
N ASP A 226 -27.22 -9.19 23.46
CA ASP A 226 -27.79 -7.98 24.05
C ASP A 226 -26.79 -6.81 24.00
N ARG A 227 -25.52 -7.09 24.30
CA ARG A 227 -24.44 -6.09 24.20
C ARG A 227 -24.23 -5.61 22.76
N ARG A 228 -24.40 -6.49 21.76
CA ARG A 228 -24.33 -6.11 20.33
C ARG A 228 -25.52 -5.22 19.94
N LEU A 229 -26.73 -5.58 20.37
CA LEU A 229 -27.94 -4.80 20.12
C LEU A 229 -27.85 -3.40 20.73
N GLN A 230 -27.43 -3.29 22.00
CA GLN A 230 -27.24 -2.00 22.66
C GLN A 230 -26.21 -1.12 21.92
N LYS A 231 -25.10 -1.71 21.47
CA LYS A 231 -24.10 -0.97 20.67
C LYS A 231 -24.67 -0.49 19.34
N ALA A 232 -25.50 -1.29 18.67
CA ALA A 232 -26.15 -0.90 17.43
C ALA A 232 -27.12 0.27 17.65
N ARG A 233 -27.95 0.21 18.70
CA ARG A 233 -28.88 1.29 19.08
C ARG A 233 -28.16 2.60 19.40
N ARG A 234 -27.07 2.55 20.19
CA ARG A 234 -26.27 3.76 20.50
C ARG A 234 -25.72 4.43 19.24
N LYS A 235 -25.27 3.65 18.25
CA LYS A 235 -24.79 4.18 16.97
C LYS A 235 -25.89 4.81 16.14
N GLN A 236 -27.09 4.24 16.15
CA GLN A 236 -28.24 4.84 15.47
C GLN A 236 -28.63 6.17 16.11
N ASN A 237 -28.71 6.21 17.44
CA ASN A 237 -29.06 7.44 18.16
C ASN A 237 -28.08 8.59 17.87
N LEU A 238 -26.78 8.29 17.73
CA LEU A 238 -25.74 9.26 17.37
C LEU A 238 -25.82 9.78 15.92
N LEU A 239 -26.53 9.07 15.03
CA LEU A 239 -26.73 9.48 13.64
C LEU A 239 -28.02 10.30 13.47
N THR A 240 -28.94 10.19 14.43
CA THR A 240 -30.24 10.88 14.43
C THR A 240 -30.27 12.12 15.33
N SER A 241 -29.23 12.32 16.15
CA SER A 241 -29.01 13.50 16.99
C SER A 241 -28.07 14.48 16.32
#